data_AF-A0A8T4CIF9-F1
#
_entry.id   AF-A0A8T4CIF9-F1
#
_cell.length_a   1.000
_cell.length_b   1.000
_cell.length_c   1.000
_cell.angle_alpha   90.00
_cell.angle_beta   90.00
_cell.angle_gamma   90.00
#
_symmetry.space_group_name_H-M   'P 1'
#
loop_
_entity.id
_entity.type
_entity.pdbx_description
1 polymer ?
#
loop_
_entity_poly.entity_id
_entity_poly.type
_entity_poly.pdbx_seq_one_letter_code
_entity_poly.pdbx_strand_id
1 'polypeptide(L)'
;AARLPVLEYLRRIRRQAGAIVFMEVYPDWIPLGVWRFREICREALRKEPVDFNVLEESLDELGRRLTLPLDRWIDKSIILRRYQDQKRLTHFLPRYH
;
A
#
# COMPACT_ATOMS: atom_id res chain seq x y z
N ALA A 1 -3.66 -7.81 10.52
CA ALA A 1 -5.06 -7.32 10.60
C ALA A 1 -5.69 -7.08 9.22
N ALA A 2 -5.05 -6.28 8.36
CA ALA A 2 -5.63 -5.75 7.11
C ALA A 2 -5.83 -6.75 5.95
N ARG A 3 -5.19 -7.93 5.98
CA ARG A 3 -5.29 -8.93 4.91
C ARG A 3 -6.73 -9.29 4.57
N LEU A 4 -7.58 -9.53 5.57
CA LEU A 4 -8.96 -9.92 5.35
C LEU A 4 -9.78 -8.82 4.64
N PRO A 5 -9.85 -7.58 5.15
CA PRO A 5 -10.52 -6.47 4.45
C PRO A 5 -10.03 -6.25 3.02
N VAL A 6 -8.70 -6.33 2.79
CA VAL A 6 -8.13 -6.18 1.44
C VAL A 6 -8.62 -7.29 0.51
N LEU A 7 -8.61 -8.55 0.96
CA LEU A 7 -9.10 -9.67 0.15
C LEU A 7 -10.62 -9.59 -0.09
N GLU A 8 -11.40 -9.14 0.89
CA GLU A 8 -12.83 -8.87 0.72
C GLU A 8 -13.06 -7.82 -0.39
N TYR A 9 -12.30 -6.73 -0.37
CA TYR A 9 -12.36 -5.67 -1.38
C TYR A 9 -11.96 -6.19 -2.77
N LEU A 10 -10.81 -6.84 -2.90
CA LEU A 10 -10.32 -7.38 -4.17
C LEU A 10 -11.28 -8.42 -4.76
N ARG A 11 -11.87 -9.28 -3.91
CA ARG A 11 -12.92 -10.22 -4.30
C ARG A 11 -14.15 -9.49 -4.81
N ARG A 12 -14.62 -8.46 -4.10
CA ARG A 12 -15.80 -7.66 -4.48
C ARG A 12 -15.65 -7.01 -5.84
N ILE A 13 -14.48 -6.42 -6.12
CA ILE A 13 -14.20 -5.77 -7.42
C ILE A 13 -13.71 -6.75 -8.49
N ARG A 14 -13.60 -8.05 -8.17
CA ARG A 14 -13.13 -9.11 -9.06
C ARG A 14 -11.74 -8.85 -9.66
N ARG A 15 -10.80 -8.38 -8.84
CA ARG A 15 -9.40 -8.12 -9.24
C ARG A 15 -8.42 -8.93 -8.42
N GLN A 16 -7.30 -9.30 -9.03
CA GLN A 16 -6.13 -9.85 -8.35
C GLN A 16 -5.03 -8.79 -8.34
N ALA A 17 -4.51 -8.48 -7.15
CA ALA A 17 -3.46 -7.48 -6.98
C ALA A 17 -2.64 -7.76 -5.72
N GLY A 18 -1.40 -7.26 -5.70
CA GLY A 18 -0.66 -7.04 -4.46
C GLY A 18 -1.25 -5.85 -3.70
N ALA A 19 -1.05 -5.81 -2.39
CA ALA A 19 -1.50 -4.70 -1.55
C ALA A 19 -0.44 -4.37 -0.50
N ILE A 20 -0.22 -3.07 -0.29
CA ILE A 20 0.62 -2.53 0.78
C ILE A 20 -0.29 -1.65 1.63
N VAL A 21 -0.27 -1.86 2.94
CA VAL A 21 -1.15 -1.16 3.88
C VAL A 21 -0.30 -0.42 4.89
N PHE A 22 -0.47 0.90 4.93
CA PHE A 22 0.21 1.80 5.87
C PHE A 22 -0.78 2.13 6.99
N MET A 23 -0.37 1.91 8.25
CA MET A 23 -1.23 2.13 9.42
C MET A 23 -0.40 2.76 10.53
N GLU A 24 -0.77 3.97 10.93
CA GLU A 24 -0.14 4.69 12.05
C GLU A 24 -0.98 4.53 13.31
N VAL A 25 -0.29 4.31 14.43
CA VAL A 25 -0.89 4.22 15.76
C VAL A 25 -0.30 5.35 16.59
N TYR A 26 -1.17 6.18 17.14
CA TYR A 26 -0.81 7.37 17.90
C TYR A 26 -1.05 7.19 19.40
N PRO A 27 -0.44 8.02 20.27
CA PRO A 27 -0.54 7.84 21.73
C PRO A 27 -1.97 7.84 22.30
N ASP A 28 -2.92 8.49 21.63
CA ASP A 28 -4.35 8.54 21.95
C ASP A 28 -5.12 7.27 21.53
N TRP A 29 -4.43 6.28 20.94
CA TRP A 29 -5.05 5.06 20.45
C TRP A 29 -5.46 4.09 21.57
N ILE A 30 -6.77 3.84 21.66
CA ILE A 30 -7.32 2.80 22.54
C ILE A 30 -7.16 1.39 21.90
N PRO A 31 -6.46 0.43 22.55
CA PRO A 31 -6.22 -0.90 22.00
C PRO A 31 -7.45 -1.81 22.15
N LEU A 32 -8.37 -1.73 21.19
CA LEU A 32 -9.56 -2.61 21.11
C LEU A 32 -9.29 -3.94 20.38
N GLY A 33 -8.03 -4.34 20.31
CA GLY A 33 -7.58 -5.52 19.57
C GLY A 33 -7.59 -5.35 18.05
N VAL A 34 -7.39 -6.48 17.36
CA VAL A 34 -7.16 -6.55 15.90
C VAL A 34 -8.40 -6.13 15.09
N TRP A 35 -9.59 -6.24 15.67
CA TRP A 35 -10.85 -5.91 14.97
C TRP A 35 -10.92 -4.43 14.57
N ARG A 36 -10.43 -3.50 15.40
CA ARG A 36 -10.45 -2.06 15.08
C ARG A 36 -9.69 -1.72 13.80
N PHE A 37 -8.54 -2.35 13.57
CA PHE A 37 -7.78 -2.20 12.32
C PHE A 37 -8.53 -2.77 11.11
N ARG A 38 -9.33 -3.82 11.30
CA ARG A 38 -10.13 -4.38 10.21
C ARG A 38 -11.24 -3.43 9.79
N GLU A 39 -11.94 -2.82 10.75
CA GLU A 39 -12.99 -1.85 10.46
C GLU A 39 -12.45 -0.60 9.79
N ILE A 40 -11.37 -0.01 10.31
CA ILE A 40 -10.75 1.16 9.66
C ILE A 40 -10.31 0.84 8.23
N CYS A 41 -9.75 -0.35 8.00
CA CYS A 41 -9.37 -0.79 6.66
C CYS A 41 -10.59 -0.97 5.75
N ARG A 42 -11.71 -1.53 6.24
CA ARG A 42 -12.97 -1.62 5.48
C ARG A 42 -13.53 -0.24 5.14
N GLU A 43 -13.54 0.68 6.10
CA GLU A 43 -13.99 2.05 5.88
C GLU A 43 -13.13 2.77 4.85
N ALA A 44 -11.80 2.60 4.90
CA ALA A 44 -10.91 3.16 3.88
C ALA A 44 -11.20 2.59 2.48
N LEU A 45 -11.42 1.27 2.37
CA LEU A 45 -11.69 0.56 1.10
C LEU A 45 -13.11 0.78 0.55
N ARG A 46 -14.00 1.44 1.31
CA ARG A 46 -15.33 1.86 0.87
C ARG A 46 -15.33 3.25 0.21
N LYS A 47 -14.32 4.07 0.50
CA LYS A 47 -14.16 5.41 -0.07
C LYS A 47 -13.68 5.30 -1.52
N GLU A 48 -13.92 6.37 -2.28
CA GLU A 48 -13.41 6.49 -3.65
C GLU A 48 -11.86 6.44 -3.63
N PRO A 49 -11.24 5.50 -4.38
CA PRO A 49 -9.79 5.44 -4.47
C PRO A 49 -9.25 6.61 -5.30
N VAL A 50 -7.97 6.91 -5.10
CA VAL A 50 -7.22 7.79 -6.02
C VAL A 50 -6.34 6.88 -6.86
N ASP A 51 -6.48 6.99 -8.18
CA ASP A 51 -5.70 6.21 -9.14
C ASP A 51 -4.44 6.96 -9.56
N PHE A 52 -3.33 6.22 -9.66
CA PHE A 52 -2.03 6.74 -10.08
C PHE A 52 -1.47 5.86 -11.19
N ASN A 53 -0.78 6.48 -12.15
CA ASN A 53 -0.11 5.75 -13.23
C ASN A 53 1.31 5.33 -12.84
N VAL A 54 1.91 6.05 -11.89
CA VAL A 54 3.29 5.90 -11.48
C VAL A 54 3.36 5.70 -9.97
N LEU A 55 4.22 4.80 -9.50
CA LEU A 55 4.33 4.44 -8.08
C LEU A 55 4.76 5.65 -7.25
N GLU A 56 5.71 6.43 -7.75
CA GLU A 56 6.22 7.65 -7.14
C GLU A 56 5.09 8.67 -6.86
N GLU A 57 4.17 8.89 -7.79
CA GLU A 57 3.02 9.78 -7.59
C GLU A 57 2.12 9.30 -6.43
N SER A 58 1.92 7.98 -6.34
CA SER A 58 1.12 7.39 -5.25
C SER A 58 1.81 7.50 -3.89
N LEU A 59 3.15 7.42 -3.88
CA LEU A 59 3.98 7.56 -2.69
C LEU A 59 4.02 9.01 -2.21
N ASP A 60 4.12 9.98 -3.11
CA ASP A 60 4.07 11.41 -2.78
C ASP A 60 2.72 11.80 -2.17
N GLU A 61 1.61 11.34 -2.75
CA GLU A 61 0.29 11.60 -2.18
C GLU A 61 0.12 10.92 -0.82
N LEU A 62 0.63 9.69 -0.67
CA LEU A 62 0.61 8.99 0.62
C LEU A 62 1.41 9.75 1.68
N GLY A 63 2.60 10.25 1.33
CA GLY A 63 3.47 11.02 2.21
C GLY A 63 2.83 12.29 2.78
N ARG A 64 1.91 12.92 2.03
CA ARG A 64 1.13 14.08 2.51
C ARG A 64 0.08 13.72 3.57
N ARG A 65 -0.32 12.45 3.66
CA ARG A 65 -1.38 11.97 4.56
C ARG A 65 -0.84 11.29 5.82
N LEU A 66 0.39 10.79 5.76
CA LEU A 66 1.07 10.16 6.88
C LEU A 66 1.65 11.23 7.81
N THR A 67 1.63 10.97 9.12
CA THR A 67 2.33 11.85 10.08
C THR A 67 3.81 11.46 10.17
N LEU A 68 4.14 10.18 10.05
CA LEU A 68 5.54 9.74 10.01
C LEU A 68 6.11 9.99 8.61
N PRO A 69 7.38 10.41 8.51
CA PRO A 69 8.05 10.57 7.23
C PRO A 69 8.00 9.29 6.39
N LEU A 70 7.67 9.45 5.11
CA LEU A 70 7.52 8.34 4.17
C LEU A 70 8.77 7.47 4.06
N ASP A 71 9.96 8.08 4.19
CA ASP A 71 11.25 7.36 4.15
C ASP A 71 11.30 6.23 5.19
N ARG A 72 10.74 6.44 6.39
CA ARG A 72 10.68 5.40 7.43
C ARG A 72 9.84 4.20 7.01
N TRP A 73 8.84 4.42 6.17
CA TRP A 73 7.99 3.37 5.62
C TRP A 73 8.68 2.63 4.49
N ILE A 74 9.36 3.36 3.59
CA ILE A 74 10.13 2.79 2.48
C ILE A 74 11.24 1.88 3.02
N ASP A 75 12.00 2.37 4.01
CA ASP A 75 13.09 1.62 4.63
C ASP A 75 12.63 0.30 5.25
N LYS A 76 11.45 0.27 5.86
CA LYS A 76 10.90 -0.94 6.49
C LYS A 76 10.19 -1.88 5.51
N SER A 77 9.80 -1.41 4.33
CA SER A 77 8.98 -2.19 3.41
C SER A 77 9.84 -3.03 2.46
N ILE A 78 9.81 -4.35 2.66
CA ILE A 78 10.44 -5.32 1.73
C ILE A 78 9.77 -5.26 0.35
N ILE A 79 8.46 -5.03 0.30
CA ILE A 79 7.70 -5.02 -0.96
C ILE A 79 8.03 -3.77 -1.76
N LEU A 80 8.02 -2.57 -1.16
CA LEU A 80 8.38 -1.34 -1.87
C LEU A 80 9.80 -1.38 -2.39
N ARG A 81 10.75 -1.86 -1.57
CA ARG A 81 12.13 -2.04 -1.98
C ARG A 81 12.25 -2.97 -3.19
N ARG A 82 11.56 -4.10 -3.17
CA ARG A 82 11.50 -5.01 -4.33
C ARG A 82 10.92 -4.33 -5.57
N TYR A 83 9.88 -3.52 -5.44
CA TYR A 83 9.30 -2.80 -6.58
C TYR A 83 10.25 -1.74 -7.15
N GLN A 84 11.01 -1.03 -6.29
CA GLN A 84 12.01 -0.05 -6.72
C GLN A 84 13.24 -0.72 -7.35
N ASP A 85 13.71 -1.84 -6.79
CA ASP A 85 14.87 -2.58 -7.27
C ASP A 85 14.55 -3.47 -8.49
N GLN A 86 13.26 -3.73 -8.77
CA GLN A 86 12.83 -4.59 -9.86
C GLN A 86 13.09 -3.91 -11.20
N LYS A 87 14.26 -4.19 -11.76
CA LYS A 87 14.58 -3.92 -13.16
C LYS A 87 13.66 -4.74 -14.07
N ARG A 88 12.99 -4.07 -15.01
CA ARG A 88 12.20 -4.73 -16.05
C ARG A 88 13.08 -5.71 -16.83
N LEU A 89 12.54 -6.86 -17.23
CA LEU A 89 13.27 -7.86 -18.04
C LEU A 89 13.85 -7.24 -19.33
N THR A 90 13.16 -6.25 -19.89
CA THR A 90 13.61 -5.46 -21.05
C THR A 90 14.90 -4.67 -20.81
N HIS A 91 15.29 -4.43 -19.56
CA HIS A 91 16.59 -3.84 -19.22
C HIS A 91 17.75 -4.79 -19.50
N PHE A 92 17.50 -6.11 -19.54
CA PHE A 92 18.51 -7.14 -19.76
C PHE A 92 18.43 -7.81 -21.15
N LEU A 93 17.40 -7.50 -21.94
CA LEU A 93 17.29 -8.00 -23.31
C LEU A 93 18.09 -7.10 -24.27
N PRO A 94 19.01 -7.63 -25.07
CA PRO A 94 19.65 -6.88 -26.13
C PRO A 94 18.59 -6.36 -27.10
N ARG A 95 18.69 -5.09 -27.51
CA ARG A 95 17.92 -4.60 -28.66
C ARG A 95 18.42 -5.33 -29.90
N TYR A 96 17.72 -6.38 -30.31
CA TYR A 96 17.91 -6.95 -31.63
C TYR A 96 17.31 -5.97 -32.64
N HIS A 97 18.19 -5.35 -33.41
CA HIS A 97 17.85 -4.58 -34.61
C HIS A 97 17.67 -5.53 -35.79
#